data_AF-A0A812BI37-F1
#
_entry.id   AF-A0A812BI37-F1
#
_cell.length_a   1.000
_cell.length_b   1.000
_cell.length_c   1.000
_cell.angle_alpha   90.00
_cell.angle_beta   90.00
_cell.angle_gamma   90.00
#
_symmetry.space_group_name_H-M   'P 1'
#
loop_
_entity.id
_entity.type
_entity.pdbx_description
1 polymer ?
#
loop_
_entity_poly.entity_id
_entity_poly.type
_entity_poly.pdbx_seq_one_letter_code
_entity_poly.pdbx_strand_id
1 'polypeptide(L)'
;MFSARLSSDTENCSLTTVLQHGPHILIIDHANRKVKNFTQEGIWLSDYCFDKPPRRACITPDGEIVVTLQGAYMIAFLIKIGFELFFSHYIVTAKDYALVEAFDDKILICAKCGYPGCIDTIDYRGQILKTFSQYSIDGLSVLFPSYLSVLPSGTLLMSELRSDGYQALICCDTSGNIRYFYQGEGQNVVKCPSGVATDQNGLRYKLSGTTRSIYLSIYLSIYLSIYLSIYLSNSWHFRRINVTQEPCLRCTIKKTV
;
A
#
# COMPACT_ATOMS: atom_id res chain seq x y z
N MET A 1 27.63 2.38 1.69
CA MET A 1 26.66 1.70 0.81
C MET A 1 25.89 0.71 1.68
N PHE A 2 24.56 0.78 1.72
CA PHE A 2 23.76 -0.17 2.50
C PHE A 2 23.76 -1.56 1.84
N SER A 3 23.89 -2.62 2.65
CA SER A 3 23.76 -4.02 2.23
C SER A 3 22.89 -4.78 3.21
N ALA A 4 21.82 -5.41 2.73
CA ALA A 4 20.98 -6.29 3.54
C ALA A 4 21.56 -7.72 3.66
N ARG A 5 22.65 -8.03 2.94
CA ARG A 5 23.32 -9.33 3.01
C ARG A 5 24.14 -9.44 4.27
N LEU A 6 23.90 -10.52 5.01
CA LEU A 6 24.60 -10.88 6.23
C LEU A 6 25.63 -11.98 5.93
N SER A 7 26.63 -12.11 6.80
CA SER A 7 27.62 -13.20 6.70
C SER A 7 27.00 -14.59 6.91
N SER A 8 25.86 -14.66 7.60
CA SER A 8 25.10 -15.88 7.85
C SER A 8 24.12 -16.26 6.73
N ASP A 9 24.07 -15.49 5.65
CA ASP A 9 23.18 -15.79 4.51
C ASP A 9 23.82 -16.81 3.56
N THR A 10 23.04 -17.83 3.22
CA THR A 10 23.46 -18.89 2.29
C THR A 10 23.13 -18.55 0.84
N GLU A 11 22.11 -17.70 0.63
CA GLU A 11 21.60 -17.32 -0.68
C GLU A 11 21.80 -15.82 -0.95
N ASN A 12 21.72 -15.42 -2.22
CA ASN A 12 21.60 -14.01 -2.56
C ASN A 12 20.27 -13.44 -2.02
N CYS A 13 20.32 -12.27 -1.39
CA CYS A 13 19.13 -11.64 -0.81
C CYS A 13 18.03 -11.43 -1.85
N SER A 14 16.82 -11.88 -1.52
CA SER A 14 15.62 -11.65 -2.31
C SER A 14 14.65 -10.83 -1.45
N LEU A 15 14.74 -9.51 -1.57
CA LEU A 15 14.01 -8.60 -0.70
C LEU A 15 12.60 -8.37 -1.22
N THR A 16 11.61 -8.75 -0.41
CA THR A 16 10.19 -8.67 -0.81
C THR A 16 9.43 -7.57 -0.07
N THR A 17 9.96 -7.08 1.05
CA THR A 17 9.32 -6.03 1.86
C THR A 17 10.36 -5.26 2.66
N VAL A 18 10.15 -3.94 2.77
CA VAL A 18 10.90 -3.04 3.64
C VAL A 18 9.88 -2.23 4.43
N LEU A 19 9.99 -2.25 5.76
CA LEU A 19 9.09 -1.56 6.68
C LEU A 19 9.89 -0.69 7.64
N GLN A 20 9.30 0.43 8.04
CA GLN A 20 9.81 1.22 9.16
C GLN A 20 9.09 0.78 10.45
N HIS A 21 9.85 0.36 11.46
CA HIS A 21 9.35 0.01 12.80
C HIS A 21 10.03 0.92 13.83
N GLY A 22 9.37 2.03 14.15
CA GLY A 22 9.97 3.10 14.97
C GLY A 22 11.25 3.66 14.33
N PRO A 23 12.40 3.65 15.04
CA PRO A 23 13.68 4.13 14.51
C PRO A 23 14.42 3.07 13.68
N HIS A 24 13.82 1.91 13.42
CA HIS A 24 14.49 0.80 12.73
C HIS A 24 13.82 0.46 11.40
N ILE A 25 14.58 -0.26 10.57
CA ILE A 25 14.15 -0.77 9.28
C ILE A 25 14.08 -2.29 9.38
N LEU A 26 12.91 -2.84 9.10
CA LEU A 26 12.70 -4.28 8.95
C LEU A 26 12.69 -4.65 7.48
N ILE A 27 13.37 -5.74 7.14
CA ILE A 27 13.48 -6.23 5.77
C ILE A 27 13.10 -7.70 5.73
N ILE A 28 12.21 -8.06 4.81
CA ILE A 28 11.91 -9.46 4.51
C ILE A 28 12.84 -9.95 3.41
N ASP A 29 13.64 -10.96 3.72
CA ASP A 29 14.50 -11.67 2.78
C ASP A 29 13.91 -13.07 2.54
N HIS A 30 13.23 -13.21 1.42
CA HIS A 30 12.53 -14.43 1.03
C HIS A 30 13.48 -15.61 0.84
N ALA A 31 14.59 -15.39 0.14
CA ALA A 31 15.53 -16.44 -0.22
C ALA A 31 16.27 -16.99 1.00
N ASN A 32 16.67 -16.11 1.91
CA ASN A 32 17.32 -16.51 3.17
C ASN A 32 16.32 -16.85 4.29
N ARG A 33 15.02 -16.78 4.03
CA ARG A 33 13.93 -17.08 4.97
C ARG A 33 13.97 -16.23 6.26
N LYS A 34 14.31 -14.94 6.16
CA LYS A 34 14.53 -14.07 7.33
C LYS A 34 13.68 -12.81 7.33
N VAL A 35 13.30 -12.35 8.52
CA VAL A 35 13.10 -10.92 8.80
C VAL A 35 14.39 -10.39 9.42
N LYS A 36 14.94 -9.31 8.87
CA LYS A 36 16.17 -8.67 9.34
C LYS A 36 15.86 -7.27 9.86
N ASN A 37 16.41 -6.93 11.02
CA ASN A 37 16.25 -5.65 11.68
C ASN A 37 17.54 -4.82 11.58
N PHE A 38 17.41 -3.56 11.17
CA PHE A 38 18.53 -2.64 10.96
C PHE A 38 18.27 -1.26 11.57
N THR A 39 19.33 -0.52 11.88
CA THR A 39 19.21 0.93 12.12
C THR A 39 18.90 1.67 10.81
N GLN A 40 18.51 2.94 10.91
CA GLN A 40 18.32 3.80 9.72
C GLN A 40 19.61 4.01 8.92
N GLU A 41 20.77 3.92 9.58
CA GLU A 41 22.10 3.97 8.98
C GLU A 41 22.47 2.64 8.30
N GLY A 42 21.65 1.60 8.47
CA GLY A 42 21.85 0.30 7.85
C GLY A 42 22.73 -0.66 8.63
N ILE A 43 22.89 -0.45 9.93
CA ILE A 43 23.63 -1.36 10.82
C ILE A 43 22.70 -2.51 11.18
N TRP A 44 23.13 -3.76 10.99
CA TRP A 44 22.37 -4.94 11.38
C TRP A 44 22.26 -5.03 12.91
N LEU A 45 21.05 -5.33 13.38
CA LEU A 45 20.73 -5.43 14.81
C LEU A 45 20.39 -6.87 15.21
N SER A 46 19.45 -7.49 14.50
CA SER A 46 18.99 -8.85 14.76
C SER A 46 18.29 -9.41 13.51
N ASP A 47 18.04 -10.71 13.50
CA ASP A 47 17.17 -11.35 12.51
C ASP A 47 16.40 -12.52 13.12
N TYR A 48 15.26 -12.83 12.51
CA TYR A 48 14.47 -14.02 12.81
C TYR A 48 14.37 -14.89 11.56
N CYS A 49 14.67 -16.19 11.69
CA CYS A 49 14.61 -17.16 10.61
C CYS A 49 13.34 -18.00 10.69
N PHE A 50 12.64 -18.15 9.57
CA PHE A 50 11.44 -18.96 9.45
C PHE A 50 11.73 -20.32 8.81
N ASP A 51 10.90 -21.30 9.14
CA ASP A 51 10.93 -22.60 8.47
C ASP A 51 10.49 -22.50 6.99
N LYS A 52 9.57 -21.57 6.70
CA LYS A 52 8.99 -21.32 5.37
C LYS A 52 9.40 -19.94 4.85
N PRO A 53 9.54 -19.75 3.52
CA PRO A 53 9.91 -18.46 2.96
C PRO A 53 8.90 -17.35 3.27
N PRO A 54 9.30 -16.26 3.95
CA PRO A 54 8.44 -15.11 4.20
C PRO A 54 8.28 -14.30 2.91
N ARG A 55 7.07 -13.78 2.65
CA ARG A 55 6.75 -13.02 1.43
C ARG A 55 6.47 -11.56 1.72
N ARG A 56 5.36 -11.26 2.36
CA ARG A 56 4.91 -9.90 2.66
C ARG A 56 4.79 -9.72 4.16
N ALA A 57 5.16 -8.55 4.64
CA ALA A 57 4.93 -8.17 6.02
C ALA A 57 4.26 -6.79 6.14
N CYS A 58 3.57 -6.58 7.25
CA CYS A 58 3.06 -5.28 7.69
C CYS A 58 3.23 -5.15 9.22
N ILE A 59 2.95 -3.97 9.75
CA ILE A 59 3.01 -3.69 11.19
C ILE A 59 1.60 -3.32 11.67
N THR A 60 1.15 -3.94 12.75
CA THR A 60 -0.15 -3.62 13.37
C THR A 60 -0.08 -2.27 14.11
N PRO A 61 -1.23 -1.65 14.44
CA PRO A 61 -1.25 -0.45 15.28
C PRO A 61 -0.51 -0.61 16.62
N ASP A 62 -0.55 -1.83 17.19
CA ASP A 62 0.13 -2.17 18.46
C ASP A 62 1.62 -2.52 18.27
N GLY A 63 2.12 -2.50 17.03
CA GLY A 63 3.54 -2.71 16.72
C GLY A 63 3.96 -4.16 16.54
N GLU A 64 3.03 -5.11 16.47
CA GLU A 64 3.33 -6.48 16.06
C GLU A 64 3.67 -6.53 14.57
N ILE A 65 4.55 -7.45 14.20
CA ILE A 65 5.00 -7.65 12.82
C ILE A 65 4.26 -8.86 12.28
N VAL A 66 3.43 -8.65 11.27
CA VAL A 66 2.61 -9.70 10.64
C VAL A 66 3.27 -10.13 9.35
N VAL A 67 3.51 -11.42 9.15
CA VAL A 67 4.28 -11.95 8.02
C VAL A 67 3.56 -13.12 7.35
N THR A 68 3.35 -13.02 6.03
CA THR A 68 2.85 -14.14 5.21
C THR A 68 3.97 -15.11 4.88
N LEU A 69 3.68 -16.41 4.93
CA LEU A 69 4.63 -17.48 4.66
C LEU A 69 4.20 -18.29 3.43
N GLN A 70 5.07 -18.38 2.43
CA GLN A 70 4.77 -19.06 1.16
C GLN A 70 4.47 -20.55 1.33
N GLY A 71 3.31 -20.97 0.82
CA GLY A 71 2.90 -22.37 0.79
C GLY A 71 2.60 -22.95 2.17
N ALA A 72 2.40 -22.08 3.16
CA ALA A 72 2.32 -22.47 4.56
C ALA A 72 0.88 -22.45 5.09
N TYR A 73 -0.06 -21.79 4.39
CA TYR A 73 -1.45 -21.61 4.85
C TYR A 73 -1.53 -21.05 6.29
N MET A 74 -0.60 -20.15 6.60
CA MET A 74 -0.48 -19.52 7.91
C MET A 74 0.12 -18.12 7.76
N ILE A 75 -0.18 -17.28 8.73
CA ILE A 75 0.44 -15.96 8.91
C ILE A 75 1.15 -15.97 10.26
N ALA A 76 2.41 -15.52 10.26
CA ALA A 76 3.25 -15.45 11.45
C ALA A 76 3.19 -14.08 12.10
N PHE A 77 3.26 -14.06 13.41
CA PHE A 77 3.36 -12.85 14.22
C PHE A 77 4.69 -12.82 14.94
N LEU A 78 5.42 -11.72 14.80
CA LEU A 78 6.61 -11.43 15.59
C LEU A 78 6.37 -10.20 16.46
N ILE A 79 6.97 -10.20 17.64
CA ILE A 79 7.09 -9.03 18.49
C ILE A 79 8.54 -8.58 18.53
N LYS A 80 8.76 -7.29 18.75
CA LYS A 80 10.10 -6.72 18.89
C LYS A 80 10.28 -6.15 20.28
N ILE A 81 11.27 -6.66 21.02
CA ILE A 81 11.62 -6.18 22.36
C ILE A 81 13.05 -5.65 22.31
N GLY A 82 13.21 -4.33 22.48
CA GLY A 82 14.49 -3.67 22.25
C GLY A 82 14.93 -3.81 20.78
N PHE A 83 16.05 -4.47 20.54
CA PHE A 83 16.57 -4.74 19.20
C PHE A 83 16.23 -6.14 18.68
N GLU A 84 15.76 -7.04 19.55
CA GLU A 84 15.56 -8.45 19.23
C GLU A 84 14.15 -8.72 18.70
N LEU A 85 14.07 -9.69 17.78
CA LEU A 85 12.82 -10.18 17.19
C LEU A 85 12.45 -11.51 17.82
N PHE A 86 11.22 -11.63 18.31
CA PHE A 86 10.71 -12.85 18.92
C PHE A 86 9.48 -13.33 18.17
N PHE A 87 9.41 -14.64 17.96
CA PHE A 87 8.18 -15.28 17.53
C PHE A 87 7.11 -15.14 18.61
N SER A 88 5.92 -14.70 18.20
CA SER A 88 4.74 -14.61 19.05
C SER A 88 3.85 -15.83 18.83
N HIS A 89 3.26 -15.97 17.65
CA HIS A 89 2.35 -17.06 17.31
C HIS A 89 2.11 -17.16 15.80
N TYR A 90 1.36 -18.19 15.39
CA TYR A 90 0.80 -18.31 14.04
C TYR A 90 -0.73 -18.23 14.10
N ILE A 91 -1.32 -17.75 13.00
CA ILE A 91 -2.74 -17.98 12.69
C ILE A 91 -2.82 -18.89 11.47
N VAL A 92 -3.73 -19.86 11.50
CA VAL A 92 -4.01 -20.74 10.35
C VAL A 92 -4.95 -20.02 9.41
N THR A 93 -4.67 -20.06 8.11
CA THR A 93 -5.48 -19.38 7.09
C THR A 93 -6.08 -20.38 6.10
N ALA A 94 -7.28 -20.08 5.62
CA ALA A 94 -7.94 -20.92 4.61
C ALA A 94 -7.25 -20.90 3.24
N LYS A 95 -6.39 -19.91 2.99
CA LYS A 95 -5.72 -19.67 1.70
C LYS A 95 -4.23 -19.36 1.93
N ASP A 96 -3.41 -19.65 0.92
CA ASP A 96 -2.00 -19.24 0.86
C ASP A 96 -1.91 -17.76 0.41
N TYR A 97 -1.93 -16.85 1.39
CA TYR A 97 -1.89 -15.42 1.11
C TYR A 97 -0.49 -14.95 0.73
N ALA A 98 -0.41 -14.16 -0.34
CA ALA A 98 0.83 -13.57 -0.82
C ALA A 98 1.06 -12.16 -0.25
N LEU A 99 -0.02 -11.42 0.03
CA LEU A 99 0.02 -10.08 0.61
C LEU A 99 -0.79 -10.02 1.90
N VAL A 100 -0.38 -9.14 2.81
CA VAL A 100 -1.07 -8.81 4.06
C VAL A 100 -0.84 -7.35 4.40
N GLU A 101 -1.90 -6.68 4.87
CA GLU A 101 -1.86 -5.35 5.46
C GLU A 101 -2.80 -5.31 6.67
N ALA A 102 -2.37 -4.66 7.76
CA ALA A 102 -3.21 -4.46 8.93
C ALA A 102 -4.12 -3.25 8.68
N PHE A 103 -5.43 -3.44 8.81
CA PHE A 103 -6.39 -2.35 8.70
C PHE A 103 -6.59 -1.65 10.04
N ASP A 104 -6.79 -2.45 11.09
CA ASP A 104 -6.93 -2.02 12.48
C ASP A 104 -6.44 -3.14 13.43
N ASP A 105 -6.81 -3.06 14.71
CA ASP A 105 -6.46 -4.04 15.76
C ASP A 105 -7.23 -5.37 15.67
N LYS A 106 -8.15 -5.51 14.70
CA LYS A 106 -9.07 -6.64 14.58
C LYS A 106 -9.12 -7.25 13.19
N ILE A 107 -8.69 -6.51 12.18
CA ILE A 107 -8.84 -6.86 10.79
C ILE A 107 -7.50 -6.81 10.06
N LEU A 108 -7.21 -7.90 9.36
CA LEU A 108 -6.19 -7.98 8.33
C LEU A 108 -6.85 -8.01 6.96
N ILE A 109 -6.18 -7.40 5.98
CA ILE A 109 -6.55 -7.47 4.57
C ILE A 109 -5.48 -8.27 3.85
N CYS A 110 -5.87 -9.40 3.28
CA CYS A 110 -4.97 -10.36 2.69
C CYS A 110 -5.28 -10.56 1.21
N ALA A 111 -4.25 -10.75 0.39
CA ALA A 111 -4.41 -11.03 -1.03
C ALA A 111 -3.89 -12.41 -1.38
N LYS A 112 -4.70 -13.19 -2.09
CA LYS A 112 -4.28 -14.45 -2.71
C LYS A 112 -3.98 -14.19 -4.20
N CYS A 113 -2.78 -14.55 -4.63
CA CYS A 113 -2.40 -14.51 -6.04
C CYS A 113 -2.75 -15.82 -6.76
N GLY A 114 -2.95 -15.73 -8.07
CA GLY A 114 -3.21 -16.88 -8.95
C GLY A 114 -4.67 -17.31 -8.93
N TYR A 115 -5.11 -18.06 -9.94
CA TYR A 115 -6.53 -18.33 -10.21
C TYR A 115 -7.18 -19.34 -9.23
N PRO A 116 -8.35 -19.03 -8.63
CA PRO A 116 -8.96 -17.70 -8.56
C PRO A 116 -8.18 -16.80 -7.61
N GLY A 117 -7.90 -15.57 -8.06
CA GLY A 117 -7.28 -14.53 -7.24
C GLY A 117 -8.36 -13.81 -6.43
N CYS A 118 -8.00 -13.32 -5.26
CA CYS A 118 -8.95 -12.60 -4.41
C CYS A 118 -8.24 -11.75 -3.37
N ILE A 119 -9.00 -10.82 -2.82
CA ILE A 119 -8.68 -10.16 -1.56
C ILE A 119 -9.69 -10.63 -0.52
N ASP A 120 -9.20 -10.91 0.67
CA ASP A 120 -9.99 -11.30 1.82
C ASP A 120 -9.77 -10.33 2.95
N THR A 121 -10.86 -9.97 3.62
CA THR A 121 -10.84 -9.39 4.95
C THR A 121 -10.90 -10.53 5.93
N ILE A 122 -9.91 -10.67 6.80
CA ILE A 122 -9.84 -11.72 7.82
C ILE A 122 -9.66 -11.11 9.20
N ASP A 123 -10.07 -11.82 10.23
CA ASP A 123 -9.73 -11.47 11.61
C ASP A 123 -8.37 -12.03 12.04
N TYR A 124 -7.91 -11.64 13.22
CA TYR A 124 -6.68 -12.16 13.84
C TYR A 124 -6.79 -13.61 14.34
N ARG A 125 -7.90 -14.31 14.05
CA ARG A 125 -8.05 -15.76 14.26
C ARG A 125 -7.93 -16.53 12.94
N GLY A 126 -7.76 -15.82 11.82
CA GLY A 126 -7.69 -16.39 10.47
C GLY A 126 -9.06 -16.65 9.83
N GLN A 127 -10.16 -16.20 10.45
CA GLN A 127 -11.50 -16.33 9.91
C GLN A 127 -11.73 -15.33 8.78
N ILE A 128 -12.20 -15.81 7.63
CA ILE A 128 -12.61 -14.94 6.52
C ILE A 128 -13.92 -14.26 6.88
N LEU A 129 -13.91 -12.94 6.93
CA LEU A 129 -15.08 -12.08 7.15
C LEU A 129 -15.73 -11.71 5.81
N LYS A 130 -14.90 -11.45 4.79
CA LYS A 130 -15.35 -11.07 3.45
C LYS A 130 -14.32 -11.48 2.39
N THR A 131 -14.81 -11.87 1.21
CA THR A 131 -14.01 -12.17 0.02
C THR A 131 -14.46 -11.30 -1.13
N PHE A 132 -13.52 -10.76 -1.91
CA PHE A 132 -13.80 -10.12 -3.19
C PHE A 132 -12.78 -10.56 -4.25
N SER A 133 -13.29 -11.06 -5.37
CA SER A 133 -12.51 -11.57 -6.51
C SER A 133 -12.90 -10.92 -7.84
N GLN A 134 -14.08 -10.31 -7.90
CA GLN A 134 -14.59 -9.53 -9.03
C GLN A 134 -15.02 -8.16 -8.55
N TYR A 135 -14.69 -7.15 -9.33
CA TYR A 135 -15.08 -5.78 -9.09
C TYR A 135 -16.28 -5.39 -9.96
N SER A 136 -17.12 -4.51 -9.40
CA SER A 136 -18.46 -4.18 -9.91
C SER A 136 -18.49 -3.32 -11.18
N ILE A 137 -17.37 -2.71 -11.58
CA ILE A 137 -17.28 -1.96 -12.83
C ILE A 137 -16.60 -2.85 -13.87
N ASP A 138 -17.36 -3.24 -14.89
CA ASP A 138 -16.91 -3.94 -16.10
C ASP A 138 -16.33 -5.36 -15.91
N GLY A 139 -16.64 -6.04 -14.79
CA GLY A 139 -16.22 -7.43 -14.57
C GLY A 139 -14.71 -7.60 -14.35
N LEU A 140 -14.01 -6.52 -13.96
CA LEU A 140 -12.59 -6.57 -13.62
C LEU A 140 -12.35 -7.60 -12.50
N SER A 141 -11.50 -8.59 -12.74
CA SER A 141 -11.20 -9.64 -11.77
C SER A 141 -9.80 -9.46 -11.19
N VAL A 142 -9.65 -9.61 -9.87
CA VAL A 142 -8.33 -9.65 -9.21
C VAL A 142 -7.72 -11.00 -9.48
N LEU A 143 -6.62 -11.05 -10.23
CA LEU A 143 -5.93 -12.33 -10.48
C LEU A 143 -4.54 -12.36 -9.87
N PHE A 144 -3.77 -11.29 -10.05
CA PHE A 144 -2.37 -11.25 -9.64
C PHE A 144 -2.02 -9.92 -8.97
N PRO A 145 -2.55 -9.68 -7.75
CA PRO A 145 -2.18 -8.51 -6.98
C PRO A 145 -0.69 -8.58 -6.63
N SER A 146 0.08 -7.59 -7.07
CA SER A 146 1.53 -7.50 -6.85
C SER A 146 1.88 -6.66 -5.62
N TYR A 147 0.99 -5.77 -5.20
CA TYR A 147 1.13 -4.95 -4.00
C TYR A 147 -0.23 -4.53 -3.48
N LEU A 148 -0.35 -4.36 -2.16
CA LEU A 148 -1.57 -3.93 -1.46
C LEU A 148 -1.17 -2.92 -0.39
N SER A 149 -1.97 -1.87 -0.23
CA SER A 149 -1.91 -0.90 0.86
C SER A 149 -3.34 -0.54 1.27
N VAL A 150 -3.54 -0.33 2.57
CA VAL A 150 -4.82 0.14 3.13
C VAL A 150 -4.62 1.47 3.84
N LEU A 151 -5.51 2.42 3.55
CA LEU A 151 -5.56 3.70 4.26
C LEU A 151 -6.50 3.59 5.46
N PRO A 152 -6.32 4.42 6.51
CA PRO A 152 -7.22 4.45 7.67
C PRO A 152 -8.70 4.69 7.30
N SER A 153 -8.97 5.30 6.14
CA SER A 153 -10.33 5.50 5.62
C SER A 153 -11.00 4.22 5.10
N GLY A 154 -10.33 3.07 5.11
CA GLY A 154 -10.78 1.84 4.46
C GLY A 154 -10.63 1.85 2.93
N THR A 155 -9.85 2.79 2.40
CA THR A 155 -9.50 2.81 0.97
C THR A 155 -8.35 1.85 0.74
N LEU A 156 -8.50 0.95 -0.24
CA LEU A 156 -7.48 0.02 -0.70
C LEU A 156 -6.81 0.55 -1.95
N LEU A 157 -5.49 0.53 -1.97
CA LEU A 157 -4.67 0.77 -3.14
C LEU A 157 -3.90 -0.49 -3.47
N MET A 158 -4.02 -0.92 -4.71
CA MET A 158 -3.46 -2.19 -5.15
C MET A 158 -2.83 -2.02 -6.53
N SER A 159 -1.77 -2.75 -6.77
CA SER A 159 -1.24 -2.94 -8.12
C SER A 159 -1.48 -4.37 -8.60
N GLU A 160 -1.78 -4.51 -9.88
CA GLU A 160 -1.93 -5.80 -10.54
C GLU A 160 -0.92 -5.93 -11.68
N LEU A 161 -0.30 -7.10 -11.76
CA LEU A 161 0.67 -7.45 -12.79
C LEU A 161 0.41 -8.89 -13.25
N ARG A 162 -0.09 -9.03 -14.48
CA ARG A 162 -0.46 -10.31 -15.07
C ARG A 162 0.52 -10.74 -16.15
N SER A 163 0.61 -12.04 -16.38
CA SER A 163 1.48 -12.64 -17.41
C SER A 163 1.04 -12.33 -18.84
N ASP A 164 -0.22 -11.96 -19.05
CA ASP A 164 -0.78 -11.52 -20.34
C ASP A 164 -0.45 -10.04 -20.65
N GLY A 165 0.35 -9.39 -19.80
CA GLY A 165 0.75 -8.00 -19.95
C GLY A 165 -0.20 -7.00 -19.31
N TYR A 166 -1.36 -7.43 -18.78
CA TYR A 166 -2.27 -6.54 -18.07
C TYR A 166 -1.61 -5.98 -16.81
N GLN A 167 -1.64 -4.66 -16.69
CA GLN A 167 -1.05 -3.90 -15.60
C GLN A 167 -1.97 -2.75 -15.23
N ALA A 168 -2.29 -2.66 -13.94
CA ALA A 168 -3.18 -1.60 -13.45
C ALA A 168 -2.83 -1.21 -12.01
N LEU A 169 -3.16 0.03 -11.68
CA LEU A 169 -3.38 0.47 -10.31
C LEU A 169 -4.89 0.48 -10.07
N ILE A 170 -5.32 -0.10 -8.96
CA ILE A 170 -6.72 -0.25 -8.60
C ILE A 170 -6.93 0.43 -7.25
N CYS A 171 -7.96 1.27 -7.18
CA CYS A 171 -8.41 1.89 -5.95
C CYS A 171 -9.85 1.44 -5.68
N CYS A 172 -10.08 0.83 -4.53
CA CYS A 172 -11.39 0.36 -4.11
C CYS A 172 -11.58 0.60 -2.60
N ASP A 173 -12.79 0.37 -2.10
CA ASP A 173 -13.02 0.28 -0.66
C ASP A 173 -12.88 -1.17 -0.16
N THR A 174 -12.90 -1.36 1.17
CA THR A 174 -12.94 -2.69 1.80
C THR A 174 -14.17 -3.52 1.45
N SER A 175 -15.16 -2.92 0.77
CA SER A 175 -16.31 -3.64 0.27
C SER A 175 -16.14 -4.19 -1.14
N GLY A 176 -15.03 -3.87 -1.81
CA GLY A 176 -14.77 -4.26 -3.20
C GLY A 176 -15.39 -3.30 -4.23
N ASN A 177 -15.88 -2.13 -3.81
CA ASN A 177 -16.38 -1.14 -4.77
C ASN A 177 -15.19 -0.36 -5.34
N ILE A 178 -15.00 -0.43 -6.66
CA ILE A 178 -13.97 0.35 -7.34
C ILE A 178 -14.33 1.83 -7.26
N ARG A 179 -13.35 2.65 -6.86
CA ARG A 179 -13.39 4.10 -6.98
C ARG A 179 -12.79 4.57 -8.29
N TYR A 180 -11.66 4.00 -8.69
CA TYR A 180 -11.04 4.20 -9.99
C TYR A 180 -9.96 3.13 -10.23
N PHE A 181 -9.60 2.91 -11.49
CA PHE A 181 -8.39 2.17 -11.87
C PHE A 181 -7.59 2.97 -12.91
N TYR A 182 -6.31 2.66 -13.04
CA TYR A 182 -5.40 3.36 -13.94
C TYR A 182 -4.41 2.39 -14.59
N GLN A 183 -4.47 2.27 -15.91
CA GLN A 183 -3.51 1.51 -16.73
C GLN A 183 -2.50 2.43 -17.43
N GLY A 184 -2.92 3.68 -17.69
CA GLY A 184 -2.17 4.67 -18.46
C GLY A 184 -2.19 4.43 -19.97
N GLU A 185 -1.86 5.46 -20.74
CA GLU A 185 -1.79 5.42 -22.21
C GLU A 185 -0.48 6.06 -22.72
N GLY A 186 0.03 5.56 -23.86
CA GLY A 186 1.24 6.08 -24.48
C GLY A 186 2.47 6.04 -23.55
N GLN A 187 3.08 7.20 -23.28
CA GLN A 187 4.22 7.30 -22.36
C GLN A 187 3.81 7.16 -20.87
N ASN A 188 2.52 7.24 -20.55
CA ASN A 188 2.01 7.22 -19.18
C ASN A 188 1.57 5.82 -18.70
N VAL A 189 1.75 4.79 -19.53
CA VAL A 189 1.46 3.38 -19.21
C VAL A 189 2.18 2.97 -17.92
N VAL A 190 1.45 2.26 -17.06
CA VAL A 190 2.01 1.66 -15.86
C VAL A 190 2.89 0.48 -16.26
N LYS A 191 4.18 0.52 -15.91
CA LYS A 191 5.13 -0.58 -16.14
C LYS A 191 5.58 -1.16 -14.80
N CYS A 192 5.39 -2.46 -14.64
CA CYS A 192 5.76 -3.27 -13.48
C CYS A 192 5.47 -2.60 -12.14
N PRO A 193 4.19 -2.30 -11.82
CA PRO A 193 3.86 -1.69 -10.56
C PRO A 193 4.12 -2.71 -9.45
N SER A 194 5.15 -2.47 -8.65
CA SER A 194 5.62 -3.35 -7.58
C SER A 194 5.49 -2.75 -6.19
N GLY A 195 4.94 -1.52 -6.12
CA GLY A 195 4.67 -0.86 -4.85
C GLY A 195 3.82 0.40 -4.98
N VAL A 196 2.96 0.59 -3.98
CA VAL A 196 2.19 1.82 -3.77
C VAL A 196 2.38 2.24 -2.33
N ALA A 197 3.03 3.37 -2.09
CA ALA A 197 3.12 3.93 -0.73
C ALA A 197 2.12 5.09 -0.61
N THR A 198 1.73 5.39 0.63
CA THR A 198 1.01 6.61 0.96
C THR A 198 1.71 7.37 2.09
N ASP A 199 1.68 8.70 2.04
CA ASP A 199 2.06 9.51 3.20
C ASP A 199 0.88 9.70 4.18
N GLN A 200 1.16 10.33 5.31
CA GLN A 200 0.18 10.71 6.34
C GLN A 200 -0.96 11.62 5.84
N ASN A 201 -0.85 12.17 4.63
CA ASN A 201 -1.87 13.00 3.98
C ASN A 201 -2.64 12.25 2.88
N GLY A 202 -2.38 10.94 2.70
CA GLY A 202 -3.03 10.12 1.70
C GLY A 202 -2.54 10.35 0.26
N LEU A 203 -1.37 10.98 0.05
CA LEU A 203 -0.78 11.13 -1.27
C LEU A 203 -0.20 9.81 -1.77
N ARG A 204 -0.37 9.55 -3.07
CA ARG A 204 -0.22 8.24 -3.71
C ARG A 204 1.11 8.15 -4.44
N TYR A 205 1.96 7.18 -4.11
CA TYR A 205 3.23 6.96 -4.80
C TYR A 205 3.16 5.78 -5.78
N LYS A 206 3.75 5.96 -6.97
CA LYS A 206 3.91 4.94 -8.02
C LYS A 206 5.34 4.39 -7.95
N LEU A 207 5.52 3.09 -7.73
CA LEU A 207 6.83 2.45 -7.88
C LEU A 207 6.84 1.62 -9.17
N SER A 208 7.60 2.10 -10.16
CA SER A 208 7.93 1.38 -11.40
C SER A 208 9.39 0.97 -11.30
N GLY A 209 9.65 -0.33 -11.28
CA GLY A 209 11.01 -0.85 -11.14
C GLY A 209 11.83 -0.70 -12.41
N THR A 210 12.61 0.38 -12.54
CA THR A 210 13.95 0.39 -13.18
C THR A 210 14.72 1.66 -12.80
N THR A 211 15.92 1.46 -12.23
CA THR A 211 17.09 2.36 -12.06
C THR A 211 16.98 3.69 -11.28
N ARG A 212 17.98 3.88 -10.39
CA ARG A 212 18.14 4.90 -9.33
C ARG A 212 17.96 6.37 -9.73
N SER A 213 18.09 6.74 -11.00
CA SER A 213 17.98 8.15 -11.44
C SER A 213 16.55 8.57 -11.79
N ILE A 214 15.66 7.61 -12.03
CA ILE A 214 14.26 7.87 -12.42
C ILE A 214 13.42 8.26 -11.20
N TYR A 215 13.78 7.77 -10.01
CA TYR A 215 13.07 8.08 -8.75
C TYR A 215 13.04 9.58 -8.44
N LEU A 216 14.16 10.29 -8.63
CA LEU A 216 14.25 11.72 -8.30
C LEU A 216 13.58 12.60 -9.37
N SER A 217 13.75 12.27 -10.66
CA SER A 217 13.16 13.03 -11.76
C SER A 217 11.63 12.91 -11.81
N ILE A 218 11.10 11.73 -11.50
CA ILE A 218 9.65 11.49 -11.39
C ILE A 218 9.10 12.14 -10.13
N TYR A 219 9.79 12.02 -8.99
CA TYR A 219 9.44 12.74 -7.75
C TYR A 219 9.31 14.25 -8.01
N LEU A 220 10.30 14.84 -8.71
CA LEU A 220 10.33 16.28 -8.99
C LEU A 220 9.25 16.71 -9.99
N SER A 221 8.97 15.90 -11.02
CA SER A 221 7.96 16.22 -12.05
C SER A 221 6.52 16.16 -11.50
N ILE A 222 6.26 15.25 -10.57
CA ILE A 222 4.97 15.12 -9.89
C ILE A 222 4.80 16.22 -8.84
N TYR A 223 5.86 16.53 -8.08
CA TYR A 223 5.86 17.66 -7.15
C TYR A 223 5.53 18.98 -7.87
N LEU A 224 6.15 19.22 -9.03
CA LEU A 224 5.98 20.46 -9.79
C LEU A 224 4.58 20.58 -10.42
N SER A 225 4.02 19.49 -10.95
CA SER A 225 2.68 19.50 -11.56
C SER A 225 1.55 19.71 -10.54
N ILE A 226 1.72 19.20 -9.32
CA ILE A 226 0.77 19.43 -8.22
C ILE A 226 0.90 20.85 -7.67
N TYR A 227 2.13 21.35 -7.44
CA TYR A 227 2.37 22.72 -7.00
C TYR A 227 1.78 23.73 -7.99
N LEU A 228 1.94 23.47 -9.29
CA LEU A 228 1.37 24.31 -10.35
C LEU A 228 -0.16 24.27 -10.37
N SER A 229 -0.77 23.10 -10.15
CA SER A 229 -2.23 22.95 -10.10
C SER A 229 -2.84 23.71 -8.91
N ILE A 230 -2.18 23.69 -7.75
CA ILE A 230 -2.60 24.43 -6.55
C ILE A 230 -2.41 25.94 -6.76
N TYR A 231 -1.25 26.37 -7.28
CA TYR A 231 -0.97 27.79 -7.54
C TYR A 231 -1.94 28.40 -8.56
N LEU A 232 -2.27 27.66 -9.63
CA LEU A 232 -3.26 28.08 -10.61
C LEU A 232 -4.64 28.14 -9.97
N SER A 233 -5.08 27.13 -9.21
CA SER A 233 -6.39 27.15 -8.54
C SER A 233 -6.61 28.35 -7.60
N ASN A 234 -5.56 28.76 -6.88
CA ASN A 234 -5.60 29.95 -6.03
C ASN A 234 -5.59 31.27 -6.82
N SER A 235 -4.93 31.29 -7.98
CA SER A 235 -4.96 32.43 -8.89
C SER A 235 -6.36 32.64 -9.52
N TRP A 236 -7.15 31.58 -9.66
CA TRP A 236 -8.56 31.66 -10.08
C TRP A 236 -9.50 32.12 -8.97
N HIS A 237 -9.17 31.88 -7.69
CA HIS A 237 -9.93 32.43 -6.56
C HIS A 237 -9.61 33.90 -6.27
N PHE A 238 -8.41 34.38 -6.59
CA PHE A 238 -8.07 35.81 -6.46
C PHE A 238 -8.66 36.72 -7.57
N ARG A 239 -9.22 36.15 -8.65
CA ARG A 239 -9.97 36.92 -9.66
C ARG A 239 -11.48 37.02 -9.38
N ARG A 240 -11.98 36.46 -8.28
CA ARG A 240 -13.40 36.48 -7.91
C ARG A 240 -13.66 36.96 -6.49
N ILE A 241 -12.94 37.99 -6.03
CA ILE A 241 -13.47 38.87 -4.97
C ILE A 241 -13.10 40.32 -5.33
N ASN A 242 -13.99 40.96 -6.06
CA ASN A 242 -14.31 42.37 -5.90
C ASN A 242 -15.83 42.45 -5.86
N VAL A 243 -16.38 42.41 -4.65
CA VAL A 243 -17.77 42.74 -4.35
C VAL A 243 -17.77 44.17 -3.83
N THR A 244 -18.58 45.04 -4.41
CA THR A 244 -19.31 46.11 -3.70
C THR A 244 -20.60 46.34 -4.50
N GLN A 245 -21.71 45.77 -4.04
CA GLN A 245 -22.83 46.44 -3.35
C GLN A 245 -23.47 47.59 -4.15
N GLU A 246 -24.72 47.36 -4.60
CA GLU A 246 -25.65 48.34 -5.19
C GLU A 246 -26.08 49.44 -4.20
N PRO A 247 -26.70 50.56 -4.68
CA PRO A 247 -28.18 50.63 -4.61
C PRO A 247 -28.90 51.53 -5.67
N CYS A 248 -30.24 51.42 -5.68
CA CYS A 248 -31.29 52.34 -6.23
C CYS A 248 -31.69 52.14 -7.73
N LEU A 249 -32.97 52.07 -8.16
CA LEU A 249 -34.24 52.71 -7.70
C LEU A 249 -35.48 52.10 -8.42
N ARG A 250 -36.64 52.13 -7.73
CA ARG A 250 -38.07 52.11 -8.19
C ARG A 250 -38.72 50.75 -8.54
N CYS A 251 -39.98 50.45 -8.14
CA CYS A 251 -40.99 51.25 -7.44
C CYS A 251 -42.02 50.36 -6.70
N THR A 252 -42.50 50.94 -5.61
CA THR A 252 -43.53 50.64 -4.61
C THR A 252 -44.81 49.94 -5.09
N ILE A 253 -45.41 49.10 -4.22
CA ILE A 253 -46.81 49.20 -3.71
C ILE A 253 -46.90 48.45 -2.36
N LYS A 254 -47.50 49.12 -1.36
CA LYS A 254 -47.74 48.62 0.01
C LYS A 254 -48.91 47.65 0.05
N LYS A 255 -48.81 46.66 0.95
CA LYS A 255 -49.93 45.79 1.39
C LYS A 255 -51.03 46.63 2.04
N THR A 256 -52.25 46.41 1.58
CA THR A 256 -53.49 46.67 2.34
C THR A 256 -53.53 45.76 3.56
N VAL A 257 -54.17 46.22 4.62
CA VAL A 257 -55.06 45.32 5.36
C VAL A 257 -56.37 45.31 4.60
#